data_AF-A0A8J9W4Z9-F1
#
_entry.id   AF-A0A8J9W4Z9-F1
#
_cell.length_a   1.000
_cell.length_b   1.000
_cell.length_c   1.000
_cell.angle_alpha   90.00
_cell.angle_beta   90.00
_cell.angle_gamma   90.00
#
_symmetry.space_group_name_H-M   'P 1'
#
loop_
_entity.id
_entity.type
_entity.pdbx_description
1 polymer ?
#
loop_
_entity_poly.entity_id
_entity_poly.type
_entity_poly.pdbx_seq_one_letter_code
_entity_poly.pdbx_strand_id
1 'polypeptide(L)'
;MAPLKVGLCPALTAEVLNSLQHAGVRTVTEFVCMDLELMMTRCCVSYKDLVAIRKVLLVQFSAFPVGGSSWYKEILSTTAILSTGNSRLDDMLDGGIYTGALTELMGAPGSGKTQICMSVAIHVASRLEQNVLYVDTTGACSGRRLQEMLQNSAGDKESAALSRIGFRRIFDPWQLLDLLQKTKAAISKQSELFYSKLKLMIVDSVAAVISPTLGGLQTEGHAVMLNVSRQLKVLSSEHAIAVLMTNNVVQGELSEPWPGLGRSWQHIPNTRLLVQVTGTQDRQMLLLKTPRLGDGGEP
;
A
#
# COMPACT_ATOMS: atom_id res chain seq x y z
N MET A 1 -2.47 12.88 9.85
CA MET A 1 -2.07 13.04 11.26
C MET A 1 -3.29 12.80 12.14
N ALA A 2 -3.11 12.30 13.36
CA ALA A 2 -4.24 12.02 14.25
C ALA A 2 -4.92 13.34 14.68
N PRO A 3 -6.25 13.49 14.45
CA PRO A 3 -6.98 14.67 14.89
C PRO A 3 -7.09 14.68 16.42
N LEU A 4 -7.01 15.86 17.02
CA LEU A 4 -7.28 16.03 18.45
C LEU A 4 -8.78 15.89 18.69
N LYS A 5 -9.19 14.93 19.52
CA LYS A 5 -10.60 14.59 19.78
C LYS A 5 -10.83 14.32 21.27
N VAL A 6 -12.02 14.67 21.76
CA VAL A 6 -12.45 14.39 23.15
C VAL A 6 -12.29 12.91 23.45
N GLY A 7 -11.83 12.59 24.66
CA GLY A 7 -11.69 11.20 25.13
C GLY A 7 -10.33 10.54 24.86
N LEU A 8 -9.40 11.21 24.18
CA LEU A 8 -8.01 10.73 24.08
C LEU A 8 -7.28 10.74 25.43
N CYS A 9 -7.64 11.68 26.30
CA CYS A 9 -7.10 11.84 27.64
C CYS A 9 -8.24 12.31 28.58
N PRO A 10 -8.27 11.88 29.85
CA PRO A 10 -9.26 12.34 30.83
C PRO A 10 -9.30 13.87 31.00
N ALA A 11 -8.15 14.53 30.85
CA ALA A 11 -8.04 15.99 30.96
C ALA A 11 -8.47 16.74 29.68
N LEU A 12 -8.74 16.04 28.58
CA LEU A 12 -9.13 16.64 27.30
C LEU A 12 -10.67 16.67 27.17
N THR A 13 -11.31 17.57 27.92
CA THR A 13 -12.76 17.81 27.87
C THR A 13 -13.17 18.53 26.59
N ALA A 14 -14.48 18.58 26.30
CA ALA A 14 -15.01 19.32 25.14
C ALA A 14 -14.67 20.82 25.20
N GLU A 15 -14.64 21.40 26.41
CA GLU A 15 -14.27 22.80 26.63
C GLU A 15 -12.79 23.05 26.31
N VAL A 16 -11.89 22.22 26.86
CA VAL A 16 -10.46 22.30 26.58
C VAL A 16 -10.18 22.09 25.09
N LEU A 17 -10.85 21.14 24.44
CA LEU A 17 -10.71 20.90 23.01
C LEU A 17 -11.13 22.12 22.18
N ASN A 18 -12.26 22.75 22.52
CA ASN A 18 -12.73 23.94 21.83
C ASN A 18 -11.71 25.09 21.99
N SER A 19 -11.19 25.33 23.20
CA SER A 19 -10.16 26.36 23.43
C SER A 19 -8.89 26.11 22.60
N LEU A 20 -8.44 24.86 22.53
CA LEU A 20 -7.27 24.48 21.73
C LEU A 20 -7.52 24.67 20.22
N GLN A 21 -8.71 24.34 19.74
CA GLN A 21 -9.09 24.55 18.33
C GLN A 21 -9.17 26.04 17.97
N HIS A 22 -9.65 26.90 18.88
CA HIS A 22 -9.66 28.35 18.70
C HIS A 22 -8.24 28.94 18.64
N ALA A 23 -7.30 28.35 19.37
CA ALA A 23 -5.87 28.70 19.29
C ALA A 23 -5.14 28.11 18.07
N GLY A 24 -5.87 27.43 17.18
CA GLY A 24 -5.34 26.89 15.92
C GLY A 24 -4.78 25.47 16.02
N VAL A 25 -4.94 24.78 17.16
CA VAL A 25 -4.45 23.42 17.37
C VAL A 25 -5.54 22.41 17.03
N ARG A 26 -5.33 21.66 15.94
CA ARG A 26 -6.29 20.67 15.41
C ARG A 26 -5.77 19.25 15.45
N THR A 27 -4.45 19.06 15.45
CA THR A 27 -3.83 17.73 15.44
C THR A 27 -3.06 17.44 16.71
N VAL A 28 -2.92 16.15 17.05
CA VAL A 28 -2.09 15.71 18.19
C VAL A 28 -0.64 16.18 18.03
N THR A 29 -0.12 16.14 16.81
CA THR A 29 1.23 16.58 16.48
C THR A 29 1.43 18.07 16.70
N GLU A 30 0.48 18.92 16.30
CA GLU A 30 0.53 20.36 16.59
C GLU A 30 0.56 20.62 18.10
N PHE A 31 -0.32 19.94 18.85
CA PHE A 31 -0.38 20.08 20.31
C PHE A 31 0.95 19.68 20.96
N VAL A 32 1.50 18.52 20.58
CA VAL A 32 2.73 17.97 21.16
C VAL A 32 3.98 18.78 20.79
N CYS A 33 4.00 19.43 19.63
CA CYS A 33 5.13 20.24 19.18
C CYS A 33 5.07 21.71 19.66
N MET A 34 3.93 22.17 20.17
CA MET A 34 3.78 23.55 20.65
C MET A 34 4.45 23.81 22.00
N ASP A 35 4.77 25.08 22.22
CA ASP A 35 5.15 25.61 23.51
C ASP A 35 3.92 25.70 24.44
N LEU A 36 4.02 25.08 25.61
CA LEU A 36 2.92 25.01 26.58
C LEU A 36 2.64 26.35 27.26
N GLU A 37 3.64 27.22 27.40
CA GLU A 37 3.48 28.55 28.01
C GLU A 37 2.72 29.48 27.06
N LEU A 38 3.05 29.43 25.76
CA LEU A 38 2.31 30.14 24.72
C LEU A 38 0.88 29.60 24.56
N MET A 39 0.68 28.31 24.79
CA MET A 39 -0.66 27.70 24.78
C MET A 39 -1.50 28.12 25.99
N MET A 40 -0.91 28.19 27.18
CA MET A 40 -1.62 28.66 28.38
C MET A 40 -2.16 30.08 28.17
N THR A 41 -1.35 30.98 27.60
CA THR A 41 -1.76 32.37 27.32
C THR A 41 -2.85 32.49 26.26
N ARG A 42 -2.93 31.55 25.31
CA ARG A 42 -3.92 31.57 24.22
C ARG A 42 -5.21 30.82 24.52
N CYS A 43 -5.15 29.77 25.35
CA CYS A 43 -6.24 28.80 25.49
C CYS A 43 -6.98 28.89 26.83
N CYS A 44 -6.55 29.74 27.77
CA CYS A 44 -7.11 29.80 29.14
C CYS A 44 -7.19 28.42 29.84
N VAL A 45 -6.31 27.49 29.46
CA VAL A 45 -6.18 26.15 30.07
C VAL A 45 -5.03 26.18 31.07
N SER A 46 -5.21 25.54 32.21
CA SER A 46 -4.16 25.40 33.22
C SER A 46 -2.92 24.71 32.64
N TYR A 47 -1.73 25.25 32.95
CA TYR A 47 -0.46 24.63 32.58
C TYR A 47 -0.36 23.17 33.04
N LYS A 48 -0.88 22.85 34.23
CA LYS A 48 -0.89 21.49 34.78
C LYS A 48 -1.67 20.53 33.88
N ASP A 49 -2.82 20.97 33.36
CA ASP A 49 -3.67 20.15 32.49
C ASP A 49 -3.02 19.99 31.11
N LEU A 50 -2.43 21.06 30.55
CA LEU A 50 -1.68 20.99 29.31
C LEU A 50 -0.51 20.00 29.37
N VAL A 51 0.26 19.99 30.47
CA VAL A 51 1.34 19.02 30.70
C VAL A 51 0.79 17.59 30.83
N ALA A 52 -0.32 17.41 31.56
CA ALA A 52 -0.94 16.09 31.71
C ALA A 52 -1.42 15.54 30.37
N ILE A 53 -2.10 16.37 29.57
CA ILE A 53 -2.55 16.03 28.21
C ILE A 53 -1.33 15.68 27.34
N ARG A 54 -0.27 16.51 27.35
CA ARG A 54 0.94 16.25 26.54
C ARG A 54 1.61 14.94 26.89
N LYS A 55 1.72 14.60 28.17
CA LYS A 55 2.30 13.33 28.62
C LYS A 55 1.50 12.13 28.11
N VAL A 56 0.17 12.17 28.24
CA VAL A 56 -0.70 11.07 27.75
C VAL A 56 -0.61 10.96 26.23
N LEU A 57 -0.69 12.07 25.52
CA LEU A 57 -0.59 12.08 24.05
C LEU A 57 0.78 11.62 23.57
N LEU A 58 1.87 11.99 24.25
CA LEU A 58 3.21 11.48 23.93
C LEU A 58 3.26 9.96 24.12
N VAL A 59 2.76 9.42 25.22
CA VAL A 59 2.78 7.96 25.43
C VAL A 59 1.94 7.22 24.38
N GLN A 60 0.78 7.77 24.01
CA GLN A 60 -0.14 7.14 23.06
C GLN A 60 0.28 7.30 21.59
N PHE A 61 0.92 8.40 21.21
CA PHE A 61 1.16 8.77 19.82
C PHE A 61 2.64 8.92 19.45
N SER A 62 3.57 8.73 20.39
CA SER A 62 5.01 8.64 20.06
C SER A 62 5.38 7.23 19.64
N ALA A 63 6.28 7.11 18.68
CA ALA A 63 6.95 5.85 18.43
C ALA A 63 7.81 5.49 19.65
N PHE A 64 7.48 4.37 20.31
CA PHE A 64 8.28 3.85 21.42
C PHE A 64 9.15 2.69 20.92
N PRO A 65 10.45 2.62 21.26
CA PRO A 65 11.30 1.54 20.81
C PRO A 65 10.81 0.20 21.38
N VAL A 66 10.68 -0.79 20.50
CA VAL A 66 10.35 -2.18 20.86
C VAL A 66 11.63 -2.99 20.89
N GLY A 67 11.79 -3.87 21.88
CA GLY A 67 12.94 -4.76 21.96
C GLY A 67 12.99 -5.70 20.75
N GLY A 68 14.20 -5.94 20.21
CA GLY A 68 14.37 -6.69 18.95
C GLY A 68 13.76 -8.09 18.96
N SER A 69 13.73 -8.77 20.12
CA SER A 69 13.09 -10.08 20.27
C SER A 69 11.57 -10.05 20.15
N SER A 70 10.92 -9.01 20.69
CA SER A 70 9.47 -8.82 20.57
C SER A 70 9.11 -8.47 19.13
N TRP A 71 9.88 -7.55 18.53
CA TRP A 71 9.71 -7.15 17.14
C TRP A 71 9.89 -8.31 16.16
N TYR A 72 10.92 -9.15 16.38
CA TYR A 72 11.15 -10.35 15.57
C TYR A 72 9.96 -11.32 15.61
N LYS A 73 9.43 -11.59 16.81
CA LYS A 73 8.24 -12.44 16.97
C LYS A 73 7.00 -11.84 16.29
N GLU A 74 6.81 -10.54 16.42
CA GLU A 74 5.73 -9.81 15.77
C GLU A 74 5.80 -9.95 14.24
N ILE A 75 6.98 -9.75 13.65
CA ILE A 75 7.18 -9.92 12.20
C ILE A 75 6.89 -11.34 11.74
N LEU A 76 7.39 -12.35 12.46
CA LEU A 76 7.10 -13.74 12.11
C LEU A 76 5.61 -14.07 12.18
N SER A 77 4.88 -13.47 13.12
CA SER A 77 3.44 -13.71 13.28
C SER A 77 2.57 -12.97 12.26
N THR A 78 3.05 -11.84 11.72
CA THR A 78 2.28 -10.95 10.83
C THR A 78 2.63 -11.13 9.36
N THR A 79 3.84 -11.62 9.06
CA THR A 79 4.31 -11.86 7.70
C THR A 79 3.82 -13.21 7.20
N ALA A 80 3.13 -13.19 6.06
CA ALA A 80 2.72 -14.36 5.30
C ALA A 80 3.21 -14.23 3.86
N ILE A 81 3.42 -15.36 3.20
CA ILE A 81 3.85 -15.43 1.80
C ILE A 81 2.67 -15.93 0.98
N LEU A 82 2.29 -15.16 -0.03
CA LEU A 82 1.25 -15.53 -0.98
C LEU A 82 1.91 -16.10 -2.23
N SER A 83 1.80 -17.41 -2.45
CA SER A 83 2.21 -18.03 -3.70
C SER A 83 1.51 -17.34 -4.89
N THR A 84 2.26 -17.11 -5.95
CA THR A 84 1.77 -16.55 -7.22
C THR A 84 1.05 -17.59 -8.08
N GLY A 85 1.16 -18.87 -7.72
CA GLY A 85 0.71 -20.00 -8.53
C GLY A 85 1.65 -20.36 -9.67
N ASN A 86 2.79 -19.68 -9.80
CA ASN A 86 3.86 -20.01 -10.73
C ASN A 86 5.12 -20.33 -9.93
N SER A 87 5.55 -21.60 -9.96
CA SER A 87 6.67 -22.07 -9.15
C SER A 87 7.96 -21.29 -9.42
N ARG A 88 8.27 -20.95 -10.68
CA ARG A 88 9.48 -20.19 -11.03
C ARG A 88 9.45 -18.76 -10.49
N LEU A 89 8.27 -18.14 -10.52
CA LEU A 89 8.08 -16.80 -9.96
C LEU A 89 8.15 -16.84 -8.43
N ASP A 90 7.60 -17.87 -7.80
CA ASP A 90 7.70 -18.08 -6.36
C ASP A 90 9.16 -18.32 -5.94
N ASP A 91 9.90 -19.16 -6.65
CA ASP A 91 11.33 -19.40 -6.40
C ASP A 91 12.15 -18.11 -6.49
N MET A 92 11.92 -17.29 -7.54
CA MET A 92 12.58 -15.99 -7.71
C MET A 92 12.20 -14.99 -6.60
N LEU A 93 11.01 -15.13 -6.02
CA LEU A 93 10.51 -14.27 -4.95
C LEU A 93 10.74 -14.85 -3.55
N ASP A 94 11.51 -15.93 -3.41
CA ASP A 94 11.71 -16.64 -2.12
C ASP A 94 10.37 -17.07 -1.49
N GLY A 95 9.55 -17.78 -2.28
CA GLY A 95 8.28 -18.37 -1.91
C GLY A 95 7.03 -17.65 -2.43
N GLY A 96 7.12 -16.39 -2.86
CA GLY A 96 6.00 -15.63 -3.42
C GLY A 96 5.90 -14.17 -2.93
N ILE A 97 4.69 -13.60 -2.98
CA ILE A 97 4.46 -12.20 -2.64
C ILE A 97 4.23 -12.06 -1.13
N TYR A 98 5.07 -11.27 -0.47
CA TYR A 98 5.00 -11.08 0.96
C TYR A 98 3.92 -10.07 1.39
N THR A 99 3.15 -10.43 2.41
CA THR A 99 2.31 -9.46 3.12
C THR A 99 3.17 -8.43 3.85
N GLY A 100 2.65 -7.21 4.03
CA GLY A 100 3.43 -6.14 4.63
C GLY A 100 4.46 -5.50 3.69
N ALA A 101 4.52 -5.94 2.43
CA ALA A 101 5.44 -5.42 1.43
C ALA A 101 4.74 -5.03 0.12
N LEU A 102 5.38 -4.09 -0.59
CA LEU A 102 5.03 -3.66 -1.93
C LEU A 102 5.92 -4.38 -2.95
N THR A 103 5.29 -5.05 -3.91
CA THR A 103 5.94 -5.69 -5.05
C THR A 103 5.54 -4.98 -6.33
N GLU A 104 6.51 -4.59 -7.16
CA GLU A 104 6.29 -3.91 -8.42
C GLU A 104 6.65 -4.82 -9.60
N LEU A 105 5.72 -4.96 -10.56
CA LEU A 105 5.95 -5.52 -11.88
C LEU A 105 6.14 -4.39 -12.89
N MET A 106 7.32 -4.33 -13.48
CA MET A 106 7.72 -3.33 -14.45
C MET A 106 7.84 -3.96 -15.82
N GLY A 107 7.56 -3.23 -16.89
CA GLY A 107 7.81 -3.72 -18.24
C GLY A 107 7.11 -2.89 -19.30
N ALA A 108 7.43 -3.15 -20.57
CA ALA A 108 6.79 -2.45 -21.68
C ALA A 108 5.28 -2.75 -21.73
N PRO A 109 4.46 -1.88 -22.36
CA PRO A 109 3.08 -2.23 -22.70
C PRO A 109 3.05 -3.58 -23.45
N GLY A 110 2.07 -4.44 -23.13
CA GLY A 110 1.97 -5.78 -23.74
C GLY A 110 2.94 -6.84 -23.20
N SER A 111 3.81 -6.52 -22.23
CA SER A 111 4.75 -7.51 -21.67
C SER A 111 4.11 -8.63 -20.83
N GLY A 112 2.81 -8.50 -20.49
CA GLY A 112 2.05 -9.53 -19.76
C GLY A 112 1.76 -9.20 -18.29
N LYS A 113 2.10 -8.00 -17.80
CA LYS A 113 1.88 -7.57 -16.40
C LYS A 113 0.45 -7.82 -15.90
N THR A 114 -0.55 -7.39 -16.67
CA THR A 114 -1.99 -7.60 -16.36
C THR A 114 -2.34 -9.10 -16.31
N GLN A 115 -1.76 -9.92 -17.18
CA GLN A 115 -1.99 -11.38 -17.16
C GLN A 115 -1.44 -12.02 -15.89
N ILE A 116 -0.24 -11.60 -15.46
CA ILE A 116 0.37 -12.05 -14.20
C ILE A 116 -0.52 -11.63 -13.02
N CYS A 117 -0.95 -10.37 -12.99
CA CYS A 117 -1.83 -9.85 -11.93
C CYS A 117 -3.14 -10.64 -11.82
N MET A 118 -3.83 -10.89 -12.93
CA MET A 118 -5.05 -11.69 -12.95
C MET A 118 -4.78 -13.14 -12.49
N SER A 119 -3.67 -13.74 -12.93
CA SER A 119 -3.30 -15.10 -12.53
C SER A 119 -3.07 -15.21 -11.03
N VAL A 120 -2.32 -14.26 -10.46
CA VAL A 120 -2.07 -14.20 -9.00
C VAL A 120 -3.37 -13.97 -8.25
N ALA A 121 -4.24 -13.05 -8.71
CA ALA A 121 -5.53 -12.81 -8.08
C ALA A 121 -6.38 -14.08 -8.00
N ILE A 122 -6.48 -14.81 -9.12
CA ILE A 122 -7.21 -16.08 -9.20
C ILE A 122 -6.60 -17.13 -8.29
N HIS A 123 -5.26 -17.26 -8.28
CA HIS A 123 -4.59 -18.25 -7.44
C HIS A 123 -4.84 -17.98 -5.96
N VAL A 124 -4.65 -16.73 -5.51
CA VAL A 124 -4.87 -16.32 -4.11
C VAL A 124 -6.34 -16.52 -3.71
N ALA A 125 -7.29 -16.20 -4.58
CA ALA A 125 -8.71 -16.37 -4.30
C ALA A 125 -9.17 -17.83 -4.29
N SER A 126 -8.70 -18.65 -5.23
CA SER A 126 -9.20 -20.03 -5.42
C SER A 126 -8.43 -21.08 -4.61
N ARG A 127 -7.11 -20.92 -4.45
CA ARG A 127 -6.22 -21.89 -3.79
C ARG A 127 -5.89 -21.50 -2.36
N LEU A 128 -5.58 -20.22 -2.11
CA LEU A 128 -5.30 -19.73 -0.75
C LEU A 128 -6.55 -19.27 0.00
N GLU A 129 -7.69 -19.20 -0.70
CA GLU A 129 -9.00 -18.81 -0.17
C GLU A 129 -9.01 -17.46 0.57
N GLN A 130 -8.13 -16.55 0.15
CA GLN A 130 -8.03 -15.18 0.66
C GLN A 130 -8.74 -14.19 -0.26
N ASN A 131 -9.13 -13.04 0.28
CA ASN A 131 -9.76 -11.99 -0.53
C ASN A 131 -8.70 -11.14 -1.22
N VAL A 132 -9.05 -10.70 -2.43
CA VAL A 132 -8.19 -9.90 -3.32
C VAL A 132 -8.96 -8.65 -3.73
N LEU A 133 -8.36 -7.47 -3.57
CA LEU A 133 -8.88 -6.21 -4.14
C LEU A 133 -8.09 -5.87 -5.40
N TYR A 134 -8.70 -6.00 -6.57
CA TYR A 134 -8.12 -5.66 -7.85
C TYR A 134 -8.56 -4.25 -8.28
N VAL A 135 -7.59 -3.34 -8.35
CA VAL A 135 -7.78 -1.97 -8.83
C VAL A 135 -7.28 -1.87 -10.27
N ASP A 136 -8.21 -1.78 -11.21
CA ASP A 136 -7.94 -1.60 -12.63
C ASP A 136 -7.98 -0.11 -12.98
N THR A 137 -6.86 0.43 -13.42
CA THR A 137 -6.76 1.85 -13.82
C THR A 137 -6.62 2.06 -15.31
N THR A 138 -6.41 0.98 -16.07
CA THR A 138 -6.19 1.04 -17.51
C THR A 138 -7.40 0.57 -18.31
N GLY A 139 -8.35 -0.11 -17.66
CA GLY A 139 -9.46 -0.79 -18.33
C GLY A 139 -9.06 -2.07 -19.05
N ALA A 140 -7.81 -2.54 -18.87
CA ALA A 140 -7.27 -3.70 -19.56
C ALA A 140 -7.78 -5.04 -19.00
N CYS A 141 -8.39 -5.03 -17.82
CA CYS A 141 -8.97 -6.23 -17.23
C CYS A 141 -10.31 -6.58 -17.91
N SER A 142 -10.25 -7.59 -18.80
CA SER A 142 -11.43 -8.13 -19.48
C SER A 142 -12.08 -9.25 -18.67
N GLY A 143 -13.39 -9.13 -18.42
CA GLY A 143 -14.17 -10.18 -17.73
C GLY A 143 -14.13 -11.53 -18.46
N ARG A 144 -14.12 -11.52 -19.80
CA ARG A 144 -13.96 -12.74 -20.60
C ARG A 144 -12.63 -13.43 -20.32
N ARG A 145 -11.54 -12.64 -20.29
CA ARG A 145 -10.21 -13.19 -20.03
C ARG A 145 -10.10 -13.76 -18.60
N LEU A 146 -10.69 -13.06 -17.63
CA LEU A 146 -10.76 -13.54 -16.25
C LEU A 146 -11.50 -14.87 -16.15
N GLN A 147 -12.65 -15.01 -16.82
CA GLN A 147 -13.43 -16.24 -16.87
C GLN A 147 -12.63 -17.39 -17.49
N GLU A 148 -11.98 -17.16 -18.63
CA GLU A 148 -11.12 -18.16 -19.28
C GLU A 148 -9.99 -18.62 -18.35
N MET A 149 -9.39 -17.71 -17.58
CA MET A 149 -8.33 -18.05 -16.61
C MET A 149 -8.88 -18.81 -15.39
N LEU A 150 -10.07 -18.44 -14.92
CA LEU A 150 -10.75 -19.10 -13.80
C LEU A 150 -11.12 -20.54 -14.15
N GLN A 151 -11.69 -20.80 -15.32
CA GLN A 151 -12.05 -22.14 -15.77
C GLN A 151 -10.84 -23.08 -15.78
N ASN A 152 -9.69 -22.59 -16.27
CA ASN A 152 -8.47 -23.37 -16.33
C ASN A 152 -7.82 -23.61 -14.95
N SER A 153 -8.01 -22.71 -13.99
CA SER A 153 -7.25 -22.73 -12.72
C SER A 153 -8.06 -23.21 -11.51
N ALA A 154 -9.35 -22.86 -11.47
CA ALA A 154 -10.23 -23.03 -10.30
C ALA A 154 -11.25 -24.17 -10.46
N GLY A 155 -11.55 -24.61 -11.69
CA GLY A 155 -12.55 -25.66 -11.95
C GLY A 155 -13.88 -25.35 -11.25
N ASP A 156 -14.36 -26.28 -10.42
CA ASP A 156 -15.62 -26.18 -9.68
C ASP A 156 -15.67 -25.02 -8.65
N LYS A 157 -14.52 -24.43 -8.28
CA LYS A 157 -14.45 -23.32 -7.32
C LYS A 157 -14.62 -21.93 -7.96
N GLU A 158 -14.99 -21.83 -9.24
CA GLU A 158 -15.08 -20.56 -9.98
C GLU A 158 -15.93 -19.50 -9.26
N SER A 159 -17.18 -19.82 -8.90
CA SER A 159 -18.09 -18.86 -8.27
C SER A 159 -17.56 -18.37 -6.91
N ALA A 160 -16.98 -19.27 -6.12
CA ALA A 160 -16.41 -18.94 -4.83
C ALA A 160 -15.11 -18.13 -4.96
N ALA A 161 -14.31 -18.36 -5.99
CA ALA A 161 -13.12 -17.56 -6.26
C ALA A 161 -13.52 -16.15 -6.68
N LEU A 162 -14.52 -16.01 -7.56
CA LEU A 162 -14.99 -14.72 -8.04
C LEU A 162 -15.56 -13.85 -6.90
N SER A 163 -16.28 -14.44 -5.94
CA SER A 163 -16.82 -13.70 -4.78
C SER A 163 -15.74 -13.19 -3.81
N ARG A 164 -14.53 -13.77 -3.85
CA ARG A 164 -13.37 -13.31 -3.08
C ARG A 164 -12.56 -12.22 -3.79
N ILE A 165 -12.83 -11.94 -5.07
CA ILE A 165 -12.12 -10.90 -5.83
C ILE A 165 -13.03 -9.67 -5.96
N GLY A 166 -12.71 -8.61 -5.22
CA GLY A 166 -13.34 -7.31 -5.36
C GLY A 166 -12.68 -6.52 -6.50
N PHE A 167 -13.46 -6.02 -7.46
CA PHE A 167 -12.94 -5.19 -8.56
C PHE A 167 -13.33 -3.72 -8.37
N ARG A 168 -12.38 -2.82 -8.59
CA ARG A 168 -12.62 -1.38 -8.67
C ARG A 168 -11.89 -0.76 -9.86
N ARG A 169 -12.61 0.07 -10.61
CA ARG A 169 -12.03 0.88 -11.69
C ARG A 169 -11.78 2.29 -11.20
N ILE A 170 -10.58 2.81 -11.43
CA ILE A 170 -10.15 4.13 -10.98
C ILE A 170 -9.36 4.82 -12.09
N PHE A 171 -9.68 6.07 -12.39
CA PHE A 171 -9.06 6.82 -13.49
C PHE A 171 -8.22 8.01 -13.05
N ASP A 172 -8.19 8.33 -11.76
CA ASP A 172 -7.44 9.45 -11.21
C ASP A 172 -6.82 9.10 -9.84
N PRO A 173 -5.73 9.79 -9.43
CA PRO A 173 -5.02 9.45 -8.21
C PRO A 173 -5.81 9.80 -6.93
N TRP A 174 -6.80 10.68 -7.01
CA TRP A 174 -7.64 11.05 -5.86
C TRP A 174 -8.64 9.95 -5.51
N GLN A 175 -9.27 9.35 -6.52
CA GLN A 175 -10.09 8.15 -6.35
C GLN A 175 -9.28 6.98 -5.77
N LEU A 176 -8.01 6.82 -6.18
CA LEU A 176 -7.14 5.82 -5.58
C LEU A 176 -6.89 6.12 -4.09
N LEU A 177 -6.59 7.36 -3.74
CA LEU A 177 -6.40 7.77 -2.35
C LEU A 177 -7.66 7.57 -1.50
N ASP A 178 -8.83 7.93 -2.02
CA ASP A 178 -10.13 7.69 -1.36
C ASP A 178 -10.38 6.19 -1.14
N LEU A 179 -10.12 5.35 -2.14
CA LEU A 179 -10.24 3.90 -2.00
C LEU A 179 -9.30 3.34 -0.92
N LEU A 180 -8.04 3.79 -0.88
CA LEU A 180 -7.08 3.36 0.14
C LEU A 180 -7.56 3.76 1.54
N GLN A 181 -8.11 4.96 1.71
CA GLN A 181 -8.67 5.41 2.99
C GLN A 181 -9.90 4.60 3.40
N LYS A 182 -10.82 4.34 2.46
CA LYS A 182 -12.01 3.52 2.69
C LYS A 182 -11.65 2.08 3.05
N THR A 183 -10.67 1.50 2.37
CA THR A 183 -10.15 0.15 2.64
C THR A 183 -9.56 0.09 4.04
N LYS A 184 -8.71 1.06 4.41
CA LYS A 184 -8.16 1.18 5.77
C LYS A 184 -9.28 1.26 6.83
N ALA A 185 -10.27 2.13 6.61
CA ALA A 185 -11.37 2.30 7.55
C ALA A 185 -12.24 1.02 7.67
N ALA A 186 -12.48 0.31 6.57
CA ALA A 186 -13.25 -0.93 6.57
C ALA A 186 -12.52 -2.06 7.30
N ILE A 187 -11.20 -2.16 7.15
CA ILE A 187 -10.37 -3.12 7.89
C ILE A 187 -10.41 -2.80 9.39
N SER A 188 -10.21 -1.54 9.78
CA SER A 188 -10.21 -1.13 11.20
C SER A 188 -11.56 -1.34 11.89
N LYS A 189 -12.68 -1.12 11.17
CA LYS A 189 -14.02 -1.30 11.73
C LYS A 189 -14.46 -2.76 11.80
N GLN A 190 -13.81 -3.66 11.06
CA GLN A 190 -14.18 -5.07 10.93
C GLN A 190 -15.67 -5.29 10.55
N SER A 191 -16.30 -4.30 9.92
CA SER A 191 -17.74 -4.32 9.63
C SER A 191 -18.09 -5.20 8.42
N GLU A 192 -17.13 -5.41 7.53
CA GLU A 192 -17.32 -6.12 6.27
C GLU A 192 -16.42 -7.35 6.21
N LEU A 193 -17.03 -8.53 6.01
CA LEU A 193 -16.35 -9.82 5.89
C LEU A 193 -15.33 -9.86 4.75
N PHE A 194 -15.52 -9.04 3.72
CA PHE A 194 -14.58 -8.95 2.61
C PHE A 194 -13.22 -8.41 3.07
N TYR A 195 -13.21 -7.31 3.82
CA TYR A 195 -11.97 -6.64 4.21
C TYR A 195 -11.24 -7.34 5.36
N SER A 196 -11.95 -8.14 6.18
CA SER A 196 -11.30 -8.91 7.26
C SER A 196 -10.40 -10.05 6.74
N LYS A 197 -10.71 -10.60 5.57
CA LYS A 197 -9.91 -11.63 4.88
C LYS A 197 -9.10 -11.09 3.69
N LEU A 198 -9.02 -9.77 3.53
CA LEU A 198 -8.23 -9.15 2.46
C LEU A 198 -6.74 -9.38 2.73
N LYS A 199 -6.05 -10.07 1.83
CA LYS A 199 -4.60 -10.31 1.92
C LYS A 199 -3.80 -9.83 0.73
N LEU A 200 -4.44 -9.55 -0.40
CA LEU A 200 -3.78 -9.02 -1.59
C LEU A 200 -4.54 -7.81 -2.14
N MET A 201 -3.82 -6.73 -2.39
CA MET A 201 -4.27 -5.60 -3.20
C MET A 201 -3.44 -5.54 -4.48
N ILE A 202 -4.11 -5.48 -5.63
CA ILE A 202 -3.47 -5.28 -6.93
C ILE A 202 -3.81 -3.89 -7.44
N VAL A 203 -2.81 -3.14 -7.91
CA VAL A 203 -3.01 -1.86 -8.61
C VAL A 203 -2.39 -1.96 -10.01
N ASP A 204 -3.25 -2.18 -11.00
CA ASP A 204 -2.87 -2.36 -12.40
C ASP A 204 -3.43 -1.21 -13.26
N SER A 205 -2.72 -0.10 -13.45
CA SER A 205 -1.35 0.24 -13.06
C SER A 205 -1.27 1.50 -12.18
N VAL A 206 -0.25 1.61 -11.34
CA VAL A 206 0.02 2.88 -10.62
C VAL A 206 0.44 3.98 -11.59
N ALA A 207 1.09 3.61 -12.70
CA ALA A 207 1.56 4.55 -13.71
C ALA A 207 0.40 5.32 -14.35
N ALA A 208 -0.70 4.65 -14.72
CA ALA A 208 -1.79 5.28 -15.44
C ALA A 208 -2.48 6.41 -14.67
N VAL A 209 -2.51 6.36 -13.33
CA VAL A 209 -3.13 7.42 -12.51
C VAL A 209 -2.13 8.46 -12.04
N ILE A 210 -0.86 8.10 -11.87
CA ILE A 210 0.16 9.03 -11.34
C ILE A 210 0.85 9.79 -12.49
N SER A 211 1.25 9.11 -13.57
CA SER A 211 2.01 9.73 -14.67
C SER A 211 1.37 10.99 -15.26
N PRO A 212 0.03 11.10 -15.45
CA PRO A 212 -0.59 12.34 -15.95
C PRO A 212 -0.41 13.55 -15.01
N THR A 213 -0.20 13.31 -13.72
CA THR A 213 0.09 14.36 -12.74
C THR A 213 1.58 14.70 -12.66
N LEU A 214 2.44 13.85 -13.23
CA LEU A 214 3.88 14.06 -13.27
C LEU A 214 4.26 14.78 -14.57
N GLY A 215 4.49 16.09 -14.48
CA GLY A 215 4.93 16.91 -15.61
C GLY A 215 4.80 18.41 -15.33
N GLY A 216 5.61 19.21 -16.02
CA GLY A 216 5.65 20.66 -15.84
C GLY A 216 6.54 21.12 -14.68
N LEU A 217 6.49 22.42 -14.36
CA LEU A 217 7.27 23.07 -13.30
C LEU A 217 6.71 22.82 -11.89
N GLN A 218 5.60 22.09 -11.76
CA GLN A 218 4.85 21.99 -10.51
C GLN A 218 5.24 20.75 -9.71
N THR A 219 5.61 20.98 -8.45
CA THR A 219 5.96 19.96 -7.46
C THR A 219 4.76 19.15 -6.96
N GLU A 220 3.54 19.57 -7.30
CA GLU A 220 2.30 18.97 -6.81
C GLU A 220 2.16 17.51 -7.20
N GLY A 221 2.50 17.13 -8.44
CA GLY A 221 2.43 15.73 -8.91
C GLY A 221 3.31 14.79 -8.09
N HIS A 222 4.52 15.23 -7.73
CA HIS A 222 5.40 14.46 -6.87
C HIS A 222 4.82 14.30 -5.46
N ALA A 223 4.18 15.34 -4.91
CA ALA A 223 3.52 15.25 -3.62
C ALA A 223 2.35 14.24 -3.64
N VAL A 224 1.56 14.21 -4.72
CA VAL A 224 0.49 13.21 -4.91
C VAL A 224 1.06 11.81 -4.96
N MET A 225 2.08 11.58 -5.80
CA MET A 225 2.75 10.30 -5.92
C MET A 225 3.28 9.80 -4.57
N LEU A 226 3.98 10.66 -3.81
CA LEU A 226 4.50 10.32 -2.50
C LEU A 226 3.37 10.04 -1.48
N ASN A 227 2.25 10.74 -1.58
CA ASN A 227 1.10 10.48 -0.73
C ASN A 227 0.44 9.13 -1.04
N VAL A 228 0.21 8.80 -2.31
CA VAL A 228 -0.29 7.47 -2.75
C VAL A 228 0.64 6.37 -2.24
N SER A 229 1.94 6.55 -2.47
CA SER A 229 2.99 5.62 -2.05
C SER A 229 3.00 5.40 -0.54
N ARG A 230 2.88 6.48 0.24
CA ARG A 230 2.81 6.41 1.71
C ARG A 230 1.57 5.66 2.15
N GLN A 231 0.41 5.91 1.56
CA GLN A 231 -0.83 5.23 1.92
C GLN A 231 -0.77 3.73 1.58
N LEU A 232 -0.19 3.36 0.43
CA LEU A 232 0.03 1.96 0.07
C LEU A 232 0.97 1.25 1.06
N LYS A 233 2.09 1.88 1.43
CA LYS A 233 3.03 1.36 2.43
C LYS A 233 2.35 1.16 3.79
N VAL A 234 1.67 2.19 4.28
CA VAL A 234 0.94 2.16 5.55
C VAL A 234 -0.12 1.06 5.54
N LEU A 235 -0.93 0.96 4.49
CA LEU A 235 -1.95 -0.07 4.36
C LEU A 235 -1.34 -1.48 4.37
N SER A 236 -0.25 -1.67 3.63
CA SER A 236 0.45 -2.94 3.55
C SER A 236 1.01 -3.35 4.93
N SER A 237 1.80 -2.47 5.56
CA SER A 237 2.52 -2.77 6.80
C SER A 237 1.60 -2.88 8.02
N GLU A 238 0.61 -1.99 8.18
CA GLU A 238 -0.27 -2.00 9.37
C GLU A 238 -1.31 -3.13 9.33
N HIS A 239 -1.68 -3.62 8.15
CA HIS A 239 -2.75 -4.61 8.01
C HIS A 239 -2.28 -5.97 7.46
N ALA A 240 -0.97 -6.16 7.30
CA ALA A 240 -0.39 -7.38 6.73
C ALA A 240 -1.07 -7.77 5.40
N ILE A 241 -1.15 -6.79 4.49
CA ILE A 241 -1.67 -6.96 3.13
C ILE A 241 -0.49 -6.92 2.15
N ALA A 242 -0.42 -7.88 1.24
CA ALA A 242 0.50 -7.84 0.12
C ALA A 242 -0.02 -6.84 -0.93
N VAL A 243 0.85 -5.97 -1.44
CA VAL A 243 0.48 -5.01 -2.50
C VAL A 243 1.28 -5.32 -3.76
N LEU A 244 0.60 -5.72 -4.83
CA LEU A 244 1.18 -5.94 -6.14
C LEU A 244 0.81 -4.77 -7.07
N MET A 245 1.79 -4.09 -7.65
CA MET A 245 1.56 -2.94 -8.51
C MET A 245 2.20 -3.17 -9.86
N THR A 246 1.59 -2.63 -10.92
CA THR A 246 2.21 -2.61 -12.24
C THR A 246 2.67 -1.21 -12.61
N ASN A 247 3.82 -1.13 -13.28
CA ASN A 247 4.40 0.10 -13.79
C ASN A 247 4.90 -0.12 -15.22
N ASN A 248 4.87 0.93 -16.03
CA ASN A 248 5.46 0.89 -17.36
C ASN A 248 6.94 1.28 -17.28
N VAL A 249 7.74 0.73 -18.20
CA VAL A 249 9.12 1.20 -18.39
C VAL A 249 9.18 2.26 -19.48
N VAL A 250 10.11 3.18 -19.32
CA VAL A 250 10.51 4.18 -20.30
C VAL A 250 11.98 3.93 -20.65
N GLN A 251 12.38 4.19 -21.88
CA GLN A 251 13.77 4.01 -22.29
C GLN A 251 14.62 5.17 -21.76
N GLY A 252 15.63 4.88 -20.95
CA GLY A 252 16.58 5.87 -20.47
C GLY A 252 17.64 6.24 -21.50
N GLU A 253 18.50 7.21 -21.17
CA GLU A 253 19.57 7.72 -22.05
C GLU A 253 20.53 6.62 -22.54
N LEU A 254 20.74 5.56 -21.75
CA LEU A 254 21.61 4.42 -22.07
C LEU A 254 20.85 3.18 -22.58
N SER A 255 19.60 3.33 -23.04
CA SER A 255 18.69 2.21 -23.37
C SER A 255 18.37 1.25 -22.23
N GLU A 256 18.75 1.59 -21.00
CA GLU A 256 18.30 0.87 -19.81
C GLU A 256 16.78 1.08 -19.61
N PRO A 257 16.07 0.09 -19.05
CA PRO A 257 14.66 0.22 -18.71
C PRO A 257 14.48 1.03 -17.42
N TRP A 258 13.92 2.24 -17.54
CA TRP A 258 13.64 3.12 -16.40
C TRP A 258 12.19 3.02 -15.93
N PRO A 259 11.89 3.14 -14.62
CA PRO A 259 10.52 3.29 -14.14
C PRO A 259 9.85 4.51 -14.75
N GLY A 260 8.63 4.35 -15.28
CA GLY A 260 7.85 5.46 -15.84
C GLY A 260 7.41 6.53 -14.82
N LEU A 261 7.63 6.29 -13.54
CA LEU A 261 7.36 7.23 -12.44
C LEU A 261 8.63 7.91 -11.90
N GLY A 262 9.78 7.69 -12.55
CA GLY A 262 11.04 8.34 -12.23
C GLY A 262 11.77 7.81 -10.99
N ARG A 263 12.90 8.45 -10.65
CA ARG A 263 13.82 8.01 -9.57
C ARG A 263 13.17 7.97 -8.21
N SER A 264 12.32 8.93 -7.88
CA SER A 264 11.67 8.98 -6.55
C SER A 264 10.82 7.74 -6.27
N TRP A 265 10.24 7.12 -7.32
CA TRP A 265 9.44 5.90 -7.18
C TRP A 265 10.28 4.64 -6.95
N GLN A 266 11.51 4.57 -7.43
CA GLN A 266 12.34 3.36 -7.38
C GLN A 266 12.62 2.85 -5.95
N HIS A 267 12.58 3.77 -4.97
CA HIS A 267 12.80 3.47 -3.56
C HIS A 267 11.52 3.06 -2.82
N ILE A 268 10.36 3.12 -3.49
CA ILE A 268 9.06 2.92 -2.87
C ILE A 268 8.73 1.42 -2.75
N PRO A 269 8.72 0.62 -3.83
CA PRO A 269 8.50 -0.82 -3.71
C PRO A 269 9.64 -1.49 -2.94
N ASN A 270 9.31 -2.52 -2.16
CA ASN A 270 10.27 -3.39 -1.50
C ASN A 270 10.93 -4.28 -2.54
N THR A 271 10.12 -4.94 -3.37
CA THR A 271 10.56 -5.87 -4.41
C THR A 271 10.21 -5.34 -5.80
N ARG A 272 11.12 -5.43 -6.76
CA ARG A 272 10.91 -4.96 -8.13
C ARG A 272 11.31 -6.02 -9.13
N LEU A 273 10.40 -6.34 -10.04
CA LEU A 273 10.60 -7.29 -11.13
C LEU A 273 10.46 -6.58 -12.47
N LEU A 274 11.38 -6.85 -13.40
CA LEU A 274 11.30 -6.41 -14.78
C LEU A 274 10.82 -7.56 -15.66
N VAL A 275 9.73 -7.34 -16.40
CA VAL A 275 9.13 -8.29 -17.35
C VAL A 275 9.50 -7.85 -18.77
N GLN A 276 10.31 -8.67 -19.43
CA GLN A 276 10.76 -8.47 -20.80
C GLN A 276 10.15 -9.51 -21.75
N VAL A 277 9.89 -9.07 -22.98
CA VAL A 277 9.44 -9.94 -24.08
C VAL A 277 10.69 -10.43 -24.81
N THR A 278 10.97 -11.73 -24.75
CA THR A 278 12.12 -12.34 -25.44
C THR A 278 11.70 -13.08 -26.71
N GLY A 279 10.44 -13.49 -26.81
CA GLY A 279 9.86 -14.13 -27.99
C GLY A 279 8.35 -13.87 -28.10
N THR A 280 7.67 -14.53 -29.05
CA THR A 280 6.23 -14.37 -29.26
C THR A 280 5.41 -14.73 -28.02
N GLN A 281 5.70 -15.89 -27.40
CA GLN A 281 5.07 -16.35 -26.16
C GLN A 281 6.01 -16.32 -24.94
N ASP A 282 7.32 -16.27 -25.17
CA ASP A 282 8.29 -16.29 -24.09
C ASP A 282 8.46 -14.92 -23.44
N ARG A 283 8.50 -14.95 -22.11
CA ARG A 283 8.72 -13.78 -21.26
C ARG A 283 9.85 -14.10 -20.30
N GLN A 284 10.76 -13.15 -20.15
CA GLN A 284 11.81 -13.22 -19.14
C GLN A 284 11.47 -12.27 -18.00
N MET A 285 11.71 -12.70 -16.77
CA MET A 285 11.61 -11.85 -15.59
C MET A 285 12.99 -11.71 -14.95
N LEU A 286 13.34 -10.47 -14.60
CA LEU A 286 14.57 -10.14 -13.89
C LEU A 286 14.22 -9.50 -12.57
N LEU A 287 14.82 -9.98 -11.49
CA LEU A 287 14.69 -9.39 -10.16
C LEU A 287 15.66 -8.22 -10.03
N LEU A 288 15.13 -7.00 -9.97
CA LEU A 288 15.94 -5.77 -9.91
C LEU A 288 16.26 -5.32 -8.49
N LYS A 289 15.41 -5.67 -7.52
CA LYS A 289 15.52 -5.23 -6.13
C LYS A 289 14.73 -6.17 -5.24
N THR A 290 15.33 -6.60 -4.14
CA THR A 290 14.63 -7.21 -3.00
C THR A 290 15.46 -7.01 -1.72
N PRO A 291 14.83 -6.81 -0.56
CA PRO A 291 15.56 -6.77 0.72
C PRO A 291 15.79 -8.17 1.32
N ARG A 292 15.32 -9.25 0.67
CA ARG A 292 15.23 -10.59 1.27
C ARG A 292 16.25 -11.60 0.72
N LEU A 293 16.59 -11.47 -0.56
CA LEU A 293 17.67 -12.25 -1.15
C LEU A 293 18.95 -11.42 -1.01
N GLY A 294 20.04 -12.05 -0.56
CA GLY A 294 21.36 -11.44 -0.69
C GLY A 294 21.65 -11.20 -2.17
N ASP A 295 22.43 -10.16 -2.50
CA ASP A 295 22.84 -9.85 -3.87
C ASP A 295 23.54 -11.07 -4.50
N GLY A 296 22.76 -11.92 -5.15
CA GLY A 296 23.18 -13.11 -5.85
C GLY A 296 23.10 -12.82 -7.34
N GLY A 297 24.12 -12.16 -7.86
CA GLY A 297 24.32 -11.91 -9.29
C GLY A 297 24.15 -10.45 -9.69
N GLU A 298 25.26 -9.83 -10.07
CA GLU A 298 25.28 -8.70 -11.00
C GLU A 298 24.43 -9.03 -12.26
N PRO A 299 23.86 -8.00 -12.91
CA PRO A 299 22.94 -8.13 -14.04
C PRO A 299 23.48 -8.96 -15.22
#